data_AF-A0AAU3PLU1-F1
#
_entry.id   AF-A0AAU3PLU1-F1
#
_cell.length_a   1.000
_cell.length_b   1.000
_cell.length_c   1.000
_cell.angle_alpha   90.00
_cell.angle_beta   90.00
_cell.angle_gamma   90.00
#
_symmetry.space_group_name_H-M   'P 1'
#
loop_
_entity.id
_entity.type
_entity.pdbx_description
1 polymer ?
#
loop_
_entity_poly.entity_id
_entity_poly.type
_entity_poly.pdbx_seq_one_letter_code
_entity_poly.pdbx_strand_id
1 'polypeptide(L)'
;MSARGQAFGIDIGGSGVKGAAVDLATGELVHERVKIATPQPSTPAAVAAAVAELVAEAAWDGPVGVTLPAVVLGGVARTAANIDKDWIGTDTRALFSEALGGRAVTVLNDADAAGLAEDRYGAAKDFDGLVLLLTFGTGIGSALLYHGTLVPNTELGHLEIGGIETEHRAAASIKDRDGLSYPQWAAEVSTVLIGLENLFWPDIIVAGGGISRDADQWIPLLTNRTPVLPAHLRNTAGIVGAAMAIASGLLP
;
A
#
# COMPACT_ATOMS: atom_id res chain seq x y z
N MET A 1 15.35 -22.64 -2.78
CA MET A 1 16.09 -22.12 -1.60
C MET A 1 16.05 -20.61 -1.75
N SER A 2 15.32 -19.89 -0.90
CA SER A 2 15.44 -18.42 -0.80
C SER A 2 16.94 -18.10 -0.72
N ALA A 3 17.46 -17.39 -1.72
CA ALA A 3 18.79 -16.83 -1.64
C ALA A 3 18.80 -15.97 -0.38
N ARG A 4 19.70 -16.27 0.57
CA ARG A 4 19.73 -15.65 1.89
C ARG A 4 19.60 -14.12 1.74
N GLY A 5 18.50 -13.55 2.24
CA GLY A 5 18.24 -12.10 2.16
C GLY A 5 17.27 -11.65 1.07
N GLN A 6 16.70 -12.54 0.26
CA GLN A 6 15.69 -12.19 -0.75
C GLN A 6 14.31 -12.76 -0.42
N ALA A 7 13.27 -12.01 -0.78
CA ALA A 7 11.88 -12.43 -0.68
C ALA A 7 11.04 -11.91 -1.86
N PHE A 8 9.93 -12.58 -2.17
CA PHE A 8 9.08 -12.21 -3.30
C PHE A 8 7.82 -11.49 -2.82
N GLY A 9 7.67 -10.24 -3.26
CA GLY A 9 6.53 -9.41 -2.95
C GLY A 9 5.58 -9.33 -4.14
N ILE A 10 4.29 -9.27 -3.85
CA ILE A 10 3.22 -9.09 -4.81
C ILE A 10 2.35 -7.92 -4.35
N ASP A 11 2.09 -6.99 -5.28
CA ASP A 11 1.22 -5.85 -5.12
C ASP A 11 -0.05 -6.04 -5.96
N ILE A 12 -1.20 -6.26 -5.31
CA ILE A 12 -2.51 -6.40 -5.98
C ILE A 12 -3.17 -5.03 -6.08
N GLY A 13 -3.10 -4.41 -7.26
CA GLY A 13 -3.81 -3.17 -7.54
C GLY A 13 -5.08 -3.38 -8.37
N GLY A 14 -5.90 -2.33 -8.52
CA GLY A 14 -7.11 -2.40 -9.34
C GLY A 14 -6.88 -2.60 -10.84
N SER A 15 -5.71 -2.22 -11.36
CA SER A 15 -5.36 -2.29 -12.80
C SER A 15 -4.23 -3.27 -13.15
N GLY A 16 -3.58 -3.87 -12.14
CA GLY A 16 -2.60 -4.91 -12.36
C GLY A 16 -2.13 -5.56 -11.07
N VAL A 17 -1.85 -6.86 -11.16
CA VAL A 17 -1.13 -7.64 -10.16
C VAL A 17 0.35 -7.60 -10.55
N LYS A 18 1.20 -7.11 -9.65
CA LYS A 18 2.63 -6.91 -9.92
C LYS A 18 3.45 -7.69 -8.91
N GLY A 19 4.57 -8.26 -9.30
CA GLY A 19 5.45 -8.92 -8.34
C GLY A 19 6.90 -9.00 -8.78
N ALA A 20 7.80 -9.10 -7.81
CA ALA A 20 9.24 -9.18 -8.03
C ALA A 20 9.93 -9.77 -6.80
N ALA A 21 11.11 -10.35 -7.00
CA ALA A 21 12.02 -10.60 -5.89
C ALA A 21 12.65 -9.28 -5.43
N VAL A 22 12.80 -9.14 -4.11
CA VAL A 22 13.32 -7.96 -3.42
C VAL A 22 14.53 -8.36 -2.59
N ASP A 23 15.59 -7.59 -2.67
CA ASP A 23 16.71 -7.66 -1.73
C ASP A 23 16.31 -6.97 -0.42
N LEU A 24 16.20 -7.74 0.68
CA LEU A 24 15.76 -7.23 1.98
C LEU A 24 16.85 -6.44 2.73
N ALA A 25 18.08 -6.33 2.20
CA ALA A 25 19.08 -5.43 2.75
C ALA A 25 18.93 -4.01 2.19
N THR A 26 18.55 -3.88 0.91
CA THR A 26 18.51 -2.59 0.21
C THR A 26 17.10 -2.09 -0.12
N GLY A 27 16.10 -2.99 -0.15
CA GLY A 27 14.76 -2.70 -0.66
C GLY A 27 14.67 -2.64 -2.19
N GLU A 28 15.76 -2.97 -2.90
CA GLU A 28 15.79 -2.93 -4.36
C GLU A 28 15.18 -4.20 -4.97
N LEU A 29 14.58 -4.06 -6.15
CA LEU A 29 14.10 -5.21 -6.92
C LEU A 29 15.29 -5.93 -7.56
N VAL A 30 15.36 -7.25 -7.40
CA VAL A 30 16.42 -8.09 -7.96
C VAL A 30 16.32 -8.18 -9.49
N HIS A 31 15.11 -8.02 -10.02
CA HIS A 31 14.80 -8.01 -11.45
C HIS A 31 13.63 -7.05 -11.73
N GLU A 32 13.38 -6.77 -13.01
CA GLU A 32 12.20 -6.00 -13.40
C GLU A 32 10.92 -6.74 -12.96
N ARG A 33 9.97 -6.00 -12.39
CA ARG A 33 8.70 -6.59 -11.92
C ARG A 33 7.94 -7.26 -13.07
N VAL A 34 7.36 -8.42 -12.78
CA VAL A 34 6.34 -9.04 -13.62
C VAL A 34 5.02 -8.32 -13.36
N LYS A 35 4.22 -8.10 -14.41
CA LYS A 35 2.90 -7.48 -14.30
C LYS A 35 1.90 -8.24 -15.14
N ILE A 36 0.81 -8.66 -14.51
CA ILE A 36 -0.37 -9.23 -15.16
C ILE A 36 -1.55 -8.28 -14.93
N ALA A 37 -2.48 -8.20 -15.89
CA ALA A 37 -3.70 -7.43 -15.73
C ALA A 37 -4.55 -7.99 -14.58
N THR A 38 -5.12 -7.14 -13.75
CA THR A 38 -6.06 -7.60 -12.71
C THR A 38 -7.28 -8.21 -13.38
N PRO A 39 -7.67 -9.44 -13.03
CA PRO A 39 -8.82 -10.10 -13.65
C PRO A 39 -10.10 -9.30 -13.40
N GLN A 40 -11.04 -9.38 -14.33
CA GLN A 40 -12.34 -8.73 -14.26
C GLN A 40 -13.44 -9.78 -14.54
N PRO A 41 -14.28 -10.13 -13.55
CA PRO A 41 -14.30 -9.62 -12.17
C PRO A 41 -13.07 -10.04 -11.35
N SER A 42 -12.69 -9.21 -10.36
CA SER A 42 -11.52 -9.43 -9.50
C SER A 42 -11.82 -10.35 -8.30
N THR A 43 -12.49 -11.47 -8.56
CA THR A 43 -12.89 -12.44 -7.52
C THR A 43 -11.67 -13.08 -6.86
N PRO A 44 -11.80 -13.58 -5.61
CA PRO A 44 -10.68 -14.22 -4.91
C PRO A 44 -9.99 -15.32 -5.71
N ALA A 45 -10.76 -16.23 -6.32
CA ALA A 45 -10.23 -17.32 -7.13
C ALA A 45 -9.48 -16.84 -8.39
N ALA A 46 -10.03 -15.84 -9.08
CA ALA A 46 -9.40 -15.30 -10.28
C ALA A 46 -8.08 -14.60 -9.97
N VAL A 47 -8.04 -13.82 -8.89
CA VAL A 47 -6.82 -13.14 -8.44
C VAL A 47 -5.78 -14.15 -7.92
N ALA A 48 -6.19 -15.19 -7.20
CA ALA A 48 -5.29 -16.25 -6.76
C ALA A 48 -4.64 -17.00 -7.93
N ALA A 49 -5.39 -17.24 -9.01
CA ALA A 49 -4.84 -17.81 -10.25
C ALA A 49 -3.82 -16.87 -10.91
N ALA A 50 -4.11 -15.56 -10.99
CA ALA A 50 -3.16 -14.57 -11.52
C ALA A 50 -1.88 -14.47 -10.67
N VAL A 51 -1.99 -14.57 -9.34
CA VAL A 51 -0.84 -14.65 -8.43
C VAL A 51 -0.02 -15.92 -8.68
N ALA A 52 -0.66 -17.07 -8.89
CA ALA A 52 0.03 -18.32 -9.21
C ALA A 52 0.79 -18.26 -10.55
N GLU A 53 0.16 -17.68 -11.58
CA GLU A 53 0.79 -17.43 -12.89
C GLU A 53 2.03 -16.55 -12.73
N LEU A 54 1.90 -15.43 -12.02
CA LEU A 54 2.99 -14.48 -11.81
C LEU A 54 4.19 -15.12 -11.09
N VAL A 55 3.94 -15.90 -10.04
CA VAL A 55 5.01 -16.56 -9.28
C VAL A 55 5.67 -17.68 -10.09
N ALA A 56 4.90 -18.38 -10.93
CA ALA A 56 5.44 -19.38 -11.85
C ALA A 56 6.34 -18.74 -12.93
N GLU A 57 5.90 -17.62 -13.53
CA GLU A 57 6.69 -16.86 -14.51
C GLU A 57 8.00 -16.36 -13.93
N ALA A 58 7.99 -15.90 -12.67
CA ALA A 58 9.19 -15.48 -11.95
C ALA A 58 10.10 -16.64 -11.50
N ALA A 59 9.70 -17.90 -11.71
CA ALA A 59 10.40 -19.09 -11.26
C ALA A 59 10.79 -19.05 -9.76
N TRP A 60 9.93 -18.45 -8.93
CA TRP A 60 10.21 -18.25 -7.51
C TRP A 60 9.78 -19.45 -6.65
N ASP A 61 10.69 -19.92 -5.79
CA ASP A 61 10.49 -21.12 -4.96
C ASP A 61 10.37 -20.84 -3.44
N GLY A 62 10.52 -19.58 -3.02
CA GLY A 62 10.49 -19.17 -1.62
C GLY A 62 9.11 -18.74 -1.10
N PRO A 63 9.05 -18.19 0.14
CA PRO A 63 7.86 -17.54 0.67
C PRO A 63 7.42 -16.34 -0.17
N VAL A 64 6.14 -16.01 -0.12
CA VAL A 64 5.53 -14.91 -0.88
C VAL A 64 4.77 -13.98 0.05
N GLY A 65 4.93 -12.69 -0.16
CA GLY A 65 4.20 -11.63 0.52
C GLY A 65 3.23 -11.01 -0.48
N VAL A 66 2.00 -10.75 -0.07
CA VAL A 66 0.94 -10.27 -0.95
C VAL A 66 0.24 -9.08 -0.30
N THR A 67 0.17 -7.95 -1.01
CA THR A 67 -0.74 -6.88 -0.62
C THR A 67 -2.14 -7.16 -1.13
N LEU A 68 -3.15 -6.73 -0.38
CA LEU A 68 -4.53 -6.71 -0.81
C LEU A 68 -5.13 -5.35 -0.45
N PRO A 69 -5.89 -4.68 -1.33
CA PRO A 69 -6.51 -3.39 -1.04
C PRO A 69 -7.78 -3.59 -0.20
N ALA A 70 -7.57 -4.11 1.01
CA ALA A 70 -8.56 -4.48 2.00
C ALA A 70 -7.92 -4.50 3.40
N VAL A 71 -8.76 -4.36 4.42
CA VAL A 71 -8.40 -4.69 5.80
C VAL A 71 -8.24 -6.21 5.90
N VAL A 72 -7.10 -6.67 6.44
CA VAL A 72 -6.80 -8.10 6.63
C VAL A 72 -6.55 -8.34 8.10
N LEU A 73 -7.49 -9.02 8.77
CA LEU A 73 -7.42 -9.34 10.20
C LEU A 73 -7.36 -10.83 10.44
N GLY A 74 -6.28 -11.31 11.05
CA GLY A 74 -6.01 -12.73 11.26
C GLY A 74 -5.92 -13.51 9.95
N GLY A 75 -5.43 -12.87 8.87
CA GLY A 75 -5.38 -13.47 7.53
C GLY A 75 -6.72 -13.52 6.79
N VAL A 76 -7.78 -12.87 7.28
CA VAL A 76 -9.09 -12.84 6.62
C VAL A 76 -9.40 -11.43 6.16
N ALA A 77 -9.82 -11.26 4.91
CA ALA A 77 -10.24 -9.97 4.38
C ALA A 77 -11.57 -9.52 5.00
N ARG A 78 -11.64 -8.26 5.43
CA ARG A 78 -12.79 -7.67 6.15
C ARG A 78 -13.51 -6.60 5.35
N THR A 79 -12.81 -5.94 4.43
CA THR A 79 -13.35 -4.89 3.57
C THR A 79 -13.06 -5.21 2.10
N ALA A 80 -13.80 -4.55 1.22
CA ALA A 80 -13.65 -4.67 -0.22
C ALA A 80 -14.19 -3.39 -0.89
N ALA A 81 -13.58 -2.24 -0.56
CA ALA A 81 -14.05 -0.95 -1.06
C ALA A 81 -13.86 -0.81 -2.59
N ASN A 82 -12.71 -1.27 -3.09
CA ASN A 82 -12.28 -1.09 -4.48
C ASN A 82 -12.01 -2.43 -5.22
N ILE A 83 -12.46 -3.55 -4.66
CA ILE A 83 -12.33 -4.91 -5.21
C ILE A 83 -13.66 -5.65 -5.09
N ASP A 84 -13.74 -6.85 -5.67
CA ASP A 84 -14.94 -7.67 -5.61
C ASP A 84 -15.42 -7.93 -4.16
N LYS A 85 -16.73 -7.90 -3.92
CA LYS A 85 -17.29 -8.06 -2.56
C LYS A 85 -17.11 -9.47 -2.02
N ASP A 86 -16.86 -10.46 -2.88
CA ASP A 86 -16.56 -11.84 -2.48
C ASP A 86 -15.27 -11.95 -1.65
N TRP A 87 -14.42 -10.92 -1.62
CA TRP A 87 -13.28 -10.86 -0.72
C TRP A 87 -13.69 -10.80 0.76
N ILE A 88 -14.86 -10.25 1.10
CA ILE A 88 -15.28 -10.11 2.51
C ILE A 88 -15.49 -11.51 3.12
N GLY A 89 -14.71 -11.82 4.14
CA GLY A 89 -14.74 -13.13 4.83
C GLY A 89 -13.86 -14.20 4.20
N THR A 90 -13.15 -13.90 3.11
CA THR A 90 -12.19 -14.83 2.49
C THR A 90 -10.93 -14.96 3.36
N ASP A 91 -10.56 -16.20 3.71
CA ASP A 91 -9.23 -16.52 4.27
C ASP A 91 -8.18 -16.38 3.17
N THR A 92 -7.52 -15.23 3.14
CA THR A 92 -6.60 -14.85 2.06
C THR A 92 -5.32 -15.66 2.13
N ARG A 93 -4.87 -16.01 3.34
CA ARG A 93 -3.70 -16.86 3.53
C ARG A 93 -3.93 -18.25 2.97
N ALA A 94 -5.04 -18.89 3.34
CA ALA A 94 -5.38 -20.22 2.85
C ALA A 94 -5.53 -20.22 1.32
N LEU A 95 -6.28 -19.25 0.78
CA LEU A 95 -6.51 -19.10 -0.65
C LEU A 95 -5.21 -19.01 -1.45
N PHE A 96 -4.33 -18.07 -1.10
CA PHE A 96 -3.08 -17.89 -1.83
C PHE A 96 -2.09 -19.02 -1.56
N SER A 97 -2.07 -19.58 -0.34
CA SER A 97 -1.23 -20.73 -0.04
C SER A 97 -1.63 -21.94 -0.90
N GLU A 98 -2.92 -22.26 -1.00
CA GLU A 98 -3.43 -23.35 -1.83
C GLU A 98 -3.10 -23.13 -3.31
N ALA A 99 -3.39 -21.94 -3.84
CA ALA A 99 -3.09 -21.59 -5.23
C ALA A 99 -1.59 -21.69 -5.56
N LEU A 100 -0.72 -21.53 -4.56
CA LEU A 100 0.73 -21.60 -4.70
C LEU A 100 1.33 -22.93 -4.20
N GLY A 101 0.52 -23.98 -4.10
CA GLY A 101 0.99 -25.35 -3.79
C GLY A 101 1.34 -25.58 -2.32
N GLY A 102 0.64 -24.91 -1.40
CA GLY A 102 0.82 -25.03 0.05
C GLY A 102 2.00 -24.24 0.61
N ARG A 103 2.56 -23.27 -0.15
CA ARG A 103 3.67 -22.44 0.35
C ARG A 103 3.23 -21.44 1.40
N ALA A 104 4.18 -20.97 2.20
CA ALA A 104 3.96 -19.91 3.17
C ALA A 104 3.65 -18.59 2.46
N VAL A 105 2.55 -17.95 2.87
CA VAL A 105 2.09 -16.66 2.36
C VAL A 105 1.79 -15.72 3.52
N THR A 106 2.31 -14.49 3.42
CA THR A 106 1.91 -13.37 4.28
C THR A 106 1.04 -12.43 3.47
N VAL A 107 -0.11 -12.03 4.02
CA VAL A 107 -1.02 -11.08 3.38
C VAL A 107 -1.21 -9.88 4.30
N LEU A 108 -1.15 -8.67 3.73
CA LEU A 108 -1.36 -7.42 4.44
C LEU A 108 -2.04 -6.39 3.54
N ASN A 109 -2.49 -5.29 4.14
CA ASN A 109 -3.02 -4.15 3.40
C ASN A 109 -1.92 -3.48 2.53
N ASP A 110 -2.29 -2.93 1.37
CA ASP A 110 -1.36 -2.31 0.43
C ASP A 110 -0.73 -1.01 0.95
N ALA A 111 -1.50 -0.18 1.67
CA ALA A 111 -0.96 1.01 2.32
C ALA A 111 -0.05 0.64 3.49
N ASP A 112 -0.42 -0.34 4.32
CA ASP A 112 0.44 -0.89 5.38
C ASP A 112 1.80 -1.35 4.82
N ALA A 113 1.78 -2.09 3.71
CA ALA A 113 3.00 -2.51 3.02
C ALA A 113 3.82 -1.31 2.53
N ALA A 114 3.19 -0.34 1.89
CA ALA A 114 3.88 0.88 1.47
C ALA A 114 4.50 1.64 2.65
N GLY A 115 3.79 1.70 3.79
CA GLY A 115 4.25 2.27 5.06
C GLY A 115 5.54 1.61 5.55
N LEU A 116 5.54 0.28 5.67
CA LEU A 116 6.72 -0.50 6.06
C LEU A 116 7.92 -0.22 5.14
N ALA A 117 7.69 -0.14 3.83
CA ALA A 117 8.74 0.04 2.86
C ALA A 117 9.35 1.46 2.90
N GLU A 118 8.51 2.49 3.02
CA GLU A 118 8.96 3.88 3.12
C GLU A 118 9.63 4.22 4.45
N ASP A 119 9.18 3.60 5.54
CA ASP A 119 9.82 3.68 6.85
C ASP A 119 11.19 3.03 6.84
N ARG A 120 11.36 1.87 6.18
CA ARG A 120 12.65 1.18 6.21
C ARG A 120 13.68 1.71 5.21
N TYR A 121 13.25 2.03 3.99
CA TYR A 121 14.16 2.34 2.87
C TYR A 121 13.89 3.69 2.21
N GLY A 122 12.78 4.34 2.54
CA GLY A 122 12.25 5.45 1.78
C GLY A 122 12.30 6.79 2.51
N ALA A 123 11.25 7.58 2.30
CA ALA A 123 11.17 8.96 2.74
C ALA A 123 11.09 9.11 4.27
N ALA A 124 10.67 8.07 4.98
CA ALA A 124 10.49 8.09 6.44
C ALA A 124 11.67 7.48 7.22
N LYS A 125 12.69 6.94 6.55
CA LYS A 125 13.80 6.19 7.20
C LYS A 125 14.61 6.93 8.26
N ASP A 126 14.60 8.25 8.22
CA ASP A 126 15.36 9.11 9.13
C ASP A 126 14.45 9.70 10.22
N PHE A 127 13.21 9.20 10.36
CA PHE A 127 12.22 9.66 11.33
C PHE A 127 11.85 8.52 12.29
N ASP A 128 12.11 8.71 13.59
CA ASP A 128 11.85 7.69 14.61
C ASP A 128 10.50 7.83 15.31
N GLY A 129 9.79 8.97 15.23
CA GLY A 129 8.54 9.16 15.95
C GLY A 129 7.31 8.65 15.20
N LEU A 130 6.25 9.46 15.16
CA LEU A 130 4.99 9.06 14.52
C LEU A 130 5.00 9.41 13.03
N VAL A 131 4.96 8.40 12.18
CA VAL A 131 4.93 8.50 10.72
C VAL A 131 3.52 8.19 10.23
N LEU A 132 2.98 9.09 9.40
CA LEU A 132 1.77 8.84 8.63
C LEU A 132 2.12 8.70 7.16
N LEU A 133 1.86 7.54 6.57
CA LEU A 133 1.88 7.38 5.12
C LEU A 133 0.45 7.43 4.60
N LEU A 134 0.21 8.26 3.58
CA LEU A 134 -1.08 8.37 2.89
C LEU A 134 -0.86 8.11 1.39
N THR A 135 -1.60 7.18 0.81
CA THR A 135 -1.57 6.93 -0.63
C THR A 135 -2.73 7.65 -1.30
N PHE A 136 -2.45 8.45 -2.32
CA PHE A 136 -3.49 9.18 -3.08
C PHE A 136 -3.69 8.51 -4.44
N GLY A 137 -4.82 7.81 -4.60
CA GLY A 137 -5.15 7.03 -5.80
C GLY A 137 -6.64 7.09 -6.12
N THR A 138 -7.23 5.93 -6.44
CA THR A 138 -8.69 5.79 -6.60
C THR A 138 -9.42 6.19 -5.32
N GLY A 139 -8.91 5.74 -4.17
CA GLY A 139 -9.27 6.22 -2.83
C GLY A 139 -8.04 6.77 -2.09
N ILE A 140 -8.12 6.83 -0.76
CA ILE A 140 -6.99 7.14 0.10
C ILE A 140 -6.65 5.95 0.99
N GLY A 141 -5.46 5.37 0.82
CA GLY A 141 -4.93 4.38 1.75
C GLY A 141 -4.09 5.04 2.84
N SER A 142 -3.95 4.40 4.00
CA SER A 142 -3.12 4.91 5.09
C SER A 142 -2.33 3.83 5.81
N ALA A 143 -1.14 4.20 6.27
CA ALA A 143 -0.38 3.43 7.25
C ALA A 143 0.11 4.36 8.36
N LEU A 144 0.01 3.88 9.59
CA LEU A 144 0.52 4.56 10.78
C LEU A 144 1.68 3.75 11.34
N LEU A 145 2.85 4.37 11.48
CA LEU A 145 4.00 3.75 12.11
C LEU A 145 4.46 4.59 13.29
N TYR A 146 4.83 3.93 14.38
CA TYR A 146 5.41 4.57 15.54
C TYR A 146 6.70 3.85 15.93
N HIS A 147 7.83 4.53 15.89
CA HIS A 147 9.15 3.93 16.15
C HIS A 147 9.42 2.71 15.24
N GLY A 148 9.17 2.88 13.93
CA GLY A 148 9.28 1.84 12.91
C GLY A 148 8.30 0.66 13.08
N THR A 149 7.39 0.73 14.05
CA THR A 149 6.41 -0.32 14.30
C THR A 149 5.08 0.07 13.67
N LEU A 150 4.62 -0.75 12.72
CA LEU A 150 3.33 -0.59 12.08
C LEU A 150 2.19 -0.79 13.08
N VAL A 151 1.26 0.16 13.10
CA VAL A 151 -0.10 -0.02 13.63
C VAL A 151 -0.97 -0.45 12.45
N PRO A 152 -1.31 -1.75 12.33
CA PRO A 152 -1.87 -2.28 11.10
C PRO A 152 -3.30 -1.80 10.86
N ASN A 153 -3.68 -1.76 9.59
CA ASN A 153 -5.05 -1.62 9.10
C ASN A 153 -5.71 -0.30 9.48
N THR A 154 -4.93 0.77 9.53
CA THR A 154 -5.52 2.11 9.63
C THR A 154 -6.23 2.46 8.34
N GLU A 155 -7.49 2.87 8.45
CA GLU A 155 -8.35 3.25 7.32
C GLU A 155 -8.72 4.74 7.40
N LEU A 156 -7.69 5.60 7.49
CA LEU A 156 -7.86 7.05 7.63
C LEU A 156 -8.48 7.70 6.38
N GLY A 157 -8.42 7.02 5.23
CA GLY A 157 -9.14 7.40 4.01
C GLY A 157 -10.65 7.52 4.22
N HIS A 158 -11.20 6.70 5.12
CA HIS A 158 -12.62 6.65 5.46
C HIS A 158 -13.01 7.55 6.64
N LEU A 159 -12.06 8.33 7.19
CA LEU A 159 -12.36 9.30 8.24
C LEU A 159 -13.19 10.46 7.68
N GLU A 160 -14.12 11.00 8.47
CA GLU A 160 -14.85 12.22 8.09
C GLU A 160 -14.14 13.46 8.62
N ILE A 161 -13.72 14.37 7.72
CA ILE A 161 -13.10 15.65 8.07
C ILE A 161 -13.94 16.79 7.49
N GLY A 162 -14.50 17.61 8.38
CA GLY A 162 -15.34 18.74 7.99
C GLY A 162 -16.62 18.29 7.26
N GLY A 163 -17.25 17.20 7.71
CA GLY A 163 -18.51 16.70 7.15
C GLY A 163 -18.37 15.87 5.87
N ILE A 164 -17.15 15.60 5.41
CA ILE A 164 -16.88 14.87 4.18
C ILE A 164 -15.82 13.82 4.46
N GLU A 165 -16.06 12.59 4.02
CA GLU A 165 -15.09 11.50 4.05
C GLU A 165 -13.82 11.88 3.27
N THR A 166 -12.64 11.58 3.82
CA THR A 166 -11.39 12.15 3.30
C THR A 166 -11.12 11.73 1.86
N GLU A 167 -11.41 10.49 1.47
CA GLU A 167 -11.16 10.04 0.10
C GLU A 167 -12.08 10.71 -0.92
N HIS A 168 -13.35 10.93 -0.56
CA HIS A 168 -14.32 11.65 -1.40
C HIS A 168 -13.97 13.13 -1.58
N ARG A 169 -13.13 13.67 -0.69
CA ARG A 169 -12.61 15.04 -0.75
C ARG A 169 -11.28 15.13 -1.50
N ALA A 170 -10.33 14.26 -1.20
CA ALA A 170 -8.92 14.48 -1.52
C ALA A 170 -8.23 13.32 -2.26
N ALA A 171 -8.91 12.22 -2.61
CA ALA A 171 -8.31 11.19 -3.45
C ALA A 171 -7.86 11.78 -4.81
N ALA A 172 -6.86 11.18 -5.44
CA ALA A 172 -6.36 11.66 -6.73
C ALA A 172 -7.44 11.56 -7.83
N SER A 173 -8.31 10.54 -7.73
CA SER A 173 -9.48 10.39 -8.60
C SER A 173 -10.45 11.58 -8.56
N ILE A 174 -10.55 12.28 -7.42
CA ILE A 174 -11.41 13.47 -7.26
C ILE A 174 -10.89 14.63 -8.09
N LYS A 175 -9.57 14.83 -8.11
CA LYS A 175 -8.93 15.85 -8.94
C LYS A 175 -9.31 15.67 -10.41
N ASP A 176 -9.23 14.44 -10.90
CA ASP A 176 -9.48 14.14 -12.32
C ASP A 176 -10.97 14.16 -12.65
N ARG A 177 -11.82 13.59 -11.77
CA ARG A 177 -13.28 13.59 -11.93
C ARG A 177 -13.86 15.01 -12.00
N ASP A 178 -13.39 15.89 -11.12
CA ASP A 178 -13.93 17.24 -10.97
C ASP A 178 -13.13 18.29 -11.76
N GLY A 179 -12.08 17.88 -12.49
CA GLY A 179 -11.27 18.76 -13.32
C GLY A 179 -10.49 19.82 -12.53
N LEU A 180 -10.06 19.49 -11.31
CA LEU A 180 -9.37 20.43 -10.42
C LEU A 180 -7.92 20.67 -10.87
N SER A 181 -7.48 21.91 -10.78
CA SER A 181 -6.06 22.25 -10.84
C SER A 181 -5.33 21.79 -9.58
N TYR A 182 -4.00 21.63 -9.64
CA TYR A 182 -3.20 21.26 -8.46
C TYR A 182 -3.38 22.21 -7.27
N PRO A 183 -3.41 23.54 -7.41
CA PRO A 183 -3.70 24.42 -6.27
C PRO A 183 -5.06 24.18 -5.63
N GLN A 184 -6.11 23.94 -6.42
CA GLN A 184 -7.45 23.67 -5.90
C GLN A 184 -7.48 22.33 -5.15
N TRP A 185 -6.92 21.28 -5.75
CA TRP A 185 -6.88 19.96 -5.12
C TRP A 185 -5.96 19.93 -3.89
N ALA A 186 -4.81 20.61 -3.93
CA ALA A 186 -3.90 20.72 -2.78
C ALA A 186 -4.54 21.43 -1.57
N ALA A 187 -5.49 22.34 -1.80
CA ALA A 187 -6.26 22.94 -0.71
C ALA A 187 -7.19 21.91 -0.03
N GLU A 188 -7.80 21.00 -0.80
CA GLU A 188 -8.58 19.88 -0.25
C GLU A 188 -7.70 18.88 0.50
N VAL A 189 -6.54 18.54 -0.07
CA VAL A 189 -5.54 17.71 0.62
C VAL A 189 -5.09 18.37 1.92
N SER A 190 -4.79 19.67 1.91
CA SER A 190 -4.41 20.41 3.13
C SER A 190 -5.48 20.35 4.20
N THR A 191 -6.76 20.42 3.82
CA THR A 191 -7.89 20.28 4.76
C THR A 191 -7.88 18.91 5.45
N VAL A 192 -7.66 17.84 4.67
CA VAL A 192 -7.52 16.48 5.20
C VAL A 192 -6.30 16.38 6.12
N LEU A 193 -5.13 16.83 5.66
CA LEU A 193 -3.89 16.74 6.43
C LEU A 193 -4.00 17.50 7.76
N ILE A 194 -4.54 18.72 7.76
CA ILE A 194 -4.74 19.50 9.00
C ILE A 194 -5.66 18.76 9.97
N GLY A 195 -6.72 18.11 9.49
CA GLY A 195 -7.59 17.31 10.34
C GLY A 195 -6.84 16.13 10.99
N LEU A 196 -6.04 15.40 10.21
CA LEU A 196 -5.20 14.30 10.71
C LEU A 196 -4.11 14.80 11.67
N GLU A 197 -3.48 15.93 11.39
CA GLU A 197 -2.47 16.56 12.25
C GLU A 197 -3.01 16.91 13.64
N ASN A 198 -4.25 17.37 13.70
CA ASN A 198 -4.87 17.74 14.97
C ASN A 198 -5.22 16.51 15.82
N LEU A 199 -5.36 15.34 15.20
CA LEU A 199 -5.61 14.06 15.87
C LEU A 199 -4.32 13.37 16.31
N PHE A 200 -3.34 13.30 15.42
CA PHE A 200 -2.21 12.40 15.56
C PHE A 200 -0.89 13.08 15.91
N TRP A 201 -0.72 14.36 15.56
CA TRP A 201 0.55 15.07 15.73
C TRP A 201 1.77 14.29 15.18
N PRO A 202 1.74 13.89 13.90
CA PRO A 202 2.84 13.17 13.27
C PRO A 202 4.12 14.03 13.19
N ASP A 203 5.28 13.37 13.18
CA ASP A 203 6.57 14.01 12.86
C ASP A 203 6.72 14.25 11.36
N ILE A 204 6.17 13.34 10.56
CA ILE A 204 6.24 13.38 9.09
C ILE A 204 4.99 12.76 8.47
N ILE A 205 4.58 13.31 7.33
CA ILE A 205 3.60 12.70 6.44
C ILE A 205 4.30 12.30 5.14
N VAL A 206 4.18 11.03 4.75
CA VAL A 206 4.68 10.53 3.47
C VAL A 206 3.52 10.42 2.48
N ALA A 207 3.60 11.16 1.38
CA ALA A 207 2.60 11.16 0.31
C ALA A 207 2.96 10.12 -0.76
N GLY A 208 2.26 9.00 -0.74
CA GLY A 208 2.36 7.91 -1.73
C GLY A 208 1.26 7.95 -2.78
N GLY A 209 1.05 6.82 -3.45
CA GLY A 209 0.10 6.69 -4.56
C GLY A 209 0.64 7.23 -5.88
N GLY A 210 -0.18 7.15 -6.93
CA GLY A 210 0.25 7.45 -8.29
C GLY A 210 0.62 8.92 -8.53
N ILE A 211 -0.12 9.83 -7.87
CA ILE A 211 0.04 11.29 -7.98
C ILE A 211 1.27 11.82 -7.25
N SER A 212 1.96 10.99 -6.45
CA SER A 212 3.25 11.34 -5.83
C SER A 212 4.37 11.55 -6.86
N ARG A 213 4.18 11.11 -8.11
CA ARG A 213 5.08 11.42 -9.24
C ARG A 213 5.13 12.91 -9.56
N ASP A 214 4.02 13.60 -9.35
CA ASP A 214 3.83 15.02 -9.68
C ASP A 214 3.92 15.89 -8.41
N ALA A 215 4.62 15.38 -7.38
CA ALA A 215 4.72 15.99 -6.06
C ALA A 215 5.22 17.45 -6.08
N ASP A 216 6.11 17.79 -7.01
CA ASP A 216 6.62 19.14 -7.21
C ASP A 216 5.51 20.14 -7.58
N GLN A 217 4.39 19.65 -8.14
CA GLN A 217 3.27 20.48 -8.56
C GLN A 217 2.28 20.79 -7.42
N TRP A 218 2.29 20.01 -6.33
CA TRP A 218 1.25 20.11 -5.29
C TRP A 218 1.74 20.09 -3.84
N ILE A 219 2.81 19.36 -3.50
CA ILE A 219 3.35 19.36 -2.13
C ILE A 219 3.77 20.77 -1.68
N PRO A 220 4.44 21.60 -2.52
CA PRO A 220 4.78 22.98 -2.15
C PRO A 220 3.57 23.90 -1.91
N LEU A 221 2.37 23.47 -2.32
CA LEU A 221 1.13 24.24 -2.18
C LEU A 221 0.38 23.89 -0.89
N LEU A 222 0.82 22.86 -0.17
CA LEU A 222 0.16 22.42 1.05
C LEU A 222 0.35 23.44 2.18
N THR A 223 -0.67 23.57 3.03
CA THR A 223 -0.71 24.57 4.10
C THR A 223 -0.73 23.96 5.51
N ASN A 224 -0.59 22.63 5.60
CA ASN A 224 -0.53 21.89 6.86
C ASN A 224 0.81 22.15 7.59
N ARG A 225 0.88 21.82 8.88
CA ARG A 225 2.03 22.13 9.74
C ARG A 225 3.18 21.14 9.55
N THR A 226 2.85 19.86 9.46
CA THR A 226 3.78 18.74 9.42
C THR A 226 4.47 18.70 8.07
N PRO A 227 5.79 18.49 8.01
CA PRO A 227 6.45 18.31 6.74
C PRO A 227 5.85 17.13 5.96
N VAL A 228 5.68 17.32 4.65
CA VAL A 228 5.18 16.29 3.74
C VAL A 228 6.28 15.94 2.75
N LEU A 229 6.62 14.66 2.64
CA LEU A 229 7.60 14.16 1.69
C LEU A 229 6.92 13.23 0.67
N PRO A 230 7.28 13.30 -0.61
CA PRO A 230 6.82 12.31 -1.57
C PRO A 230 7.45 10.95 -1.28
N ALA A 231 6.66 9.88 -1.40
CA ALA A 231 7.15 8.51 -1.28
C ALA A 231 8.33 8.25 -2.24
N HIS A 232 9.40 7.68 -1.72
CA HIS A 232 10.63 7.44 -2.47
C HIS A 232 10.53 6.20 -3.38
N LEU A 233 9.95 5.11 -2.88
CA LEU A 233 9.81 3.84 -3.59
C LEU A 233 8.63 3.86 -4.58
N ARG A 234 7.68 4.79 -4.42
CA ARG A 234 6.58 5.01 -5.36
C ARG A 234 5.81 3.71 -5.67
N ASN A 235 5.86 3.23 -6.92
CA ASN A 235 5.13 2.05 -7.38
C ASN A 235 5.72 0.72 -6.89
N THR A 236 6.91 0.71 -6.29
CA THR A 236 7.52 -0.51 -5.75
C THR A 236 7.25 -0.69 -4.25
N ALA A 237 6.73 0.33 -3.56
CA ALA A 237 6.53 0.32 -2.12
C ALA A 237 5.67 -0.87 -1.65
N GLY A 238 4.56 -1.17 -2.33
CA GLY A 238 3.71 -2.33 -2.02
C GLY A 238 4.45 -3.67 -2.17
N ILE A 239 5.21 -3.85 -3.25
CA ILE A 239 6.02 -5.06 -3.50
C ILE A 239 7.07 -5.22 -2.40
N VAL A 240 7.83 -4.16 -2.11
CA VAL A 240 8.91 -4.18 -1.11
C VAL A 240 8.35 -4.45 0.29
N GLY A 241 7.27 -3.76 0.67
CA GLY A 241 6.60 -3.95 1.95
C GLY A 241 6.03 -5.35 2.14
N ALA A 242 5.43 -5.91 1.09
CA ALA A 242 4.94 -7.28 1.12
C ALA A 242 6.08 -8.29 1.32
N ALA A 243 7.20 -8.10 0.62
CA ALA A 243 8.40 -8.92 0.80
C ALA A 243 8.96 -8.81 2.24
N MET A 244 8.97 -7.61 2.82
CA MET A 244 9.40 -7.39 4.21
C MET A 244 8.50 -8.08 5.22
N ALA A 245 7.18 -8.07 5.01
CA ALA A 245 6.22 -8.63 5.95
C ALA A 245 6.44 -10.14 6.21
N ILE A 246 7.02 -10.86 5.25
CA ILE A 246 7.47 -12.25 5.42
C ILE A 246 8.52 -12.35 6.53
N ALA A 247 9.56 -11.51 6.47
CA ALA A 247 10.71 -11.58 7.38
C ALA A 247 10.34 -11.11 8.80
N SER A 248 9.41 -10.16 8.91
CA SER A 248 8.92 -9.65 10.20
C SER A 248 7.95 -10.61 10.90
N GLY A 249 7.49 -11.68 10.23
CA GLY A 249 6.48 -12.59 10.77
C GLY A 249 5.15 -11.88 11.07
N LEU A 250 4.84 -10.81 10.31
CA LEU A 250 3.66 -9.99 10.56
C LEU A 250 2.40 -10.79 10.24
N LEU A 251 1.49 -10.91 11.20
CA LEU A 251 0.19 -11.55 11.03
C LEU A 251 -0.88 -10.52 11.42
N PRO A 252 -1.18 -9.56 10.54
CA PRO A 252 -2.27 -8.62 10.78
C PRO A 252 -3.60 -9.37 10.87
#